data_AF-A0A835YWW7-F1
#
_entry.id   AF-A0A835YWW7-F1
#
_cell.length_a   1.000
_cell.length_b   1.000
_cell.length_c   1.000
_cell.angle_alpha   90.00
_cell.angle_beta   90.00
_cell.angle_gamma   90.00
#
_symmetry.space_group_name_H-M   'P 1'
#
loop_
_entity.id
_entity.type
_entity.pdbx_description
1 polymer ?
#
loop_
_entity_poly.entity_id
_entity_poly.type
_entity_poly.pdbx_seq_one_letter_code
_entity_poly.pdbx_strand_id
1 'polypeptide(L)'
;MRRYLNSTDAQIHILRLDPERGRRHIRCLLKDLRRLQLCIYSALQLLLVMLLYFVPGISQSSSEELGYWLDSNNVRKELDRFWQSKGVESSCVPSYLLLQYFEEGGLAWGISQWGGGQRVGQRLGVPVMPSRWAQAVNTTEVQALMANGHLSADSATTGPYGGAAGLVKHGTARFKSVRLQLLARDVRQRFVKPGSVLEGRPKVGYKPRNYWRDFTNLERQIFDFLRVYQPAIGQPMVWLPRRVEFERAGRADIAQAITRLGGPDMVAGRHALVPHSQWAYFDKHLSVLKDLQSYIEQFGVSGYMPPLKELDANGFSRLRDGIAWAGGAKLLAAKLDMQLTPRNHRPTEPPPKVKGLTAMVATDPEAMAAAAAAAADSGQLWGGVVWGDFDLDFAVDLMEYVKSQSYRRELGEASPAVRRGEAFPWWDSEITMPFRTDLLADRQTKLVLKIEEYGGFENVARRLQLVYEDRDLKELRRLHASAAIQYRAARARQLSIGMQQANGVSSSGSSNSSSSFRSS
;
A
#
# COMPACT_ATOMS: atom_id res chain seq x y z
N MET A 1 -8.79 -23.62 0.36
CA MET A 1 -10.23 -23.95 0.23
C MET A 1 -10.92 -23.30 -0.96
N ARG A 2 -10.93 -21.96 -1.15
CA ARG A 2 -11.39 -21.35 -2.43
C ARG A 2 -10.65 -21.90 -3.66
N ARG A 3 -9.32 -22.09 -3.55
CA ARG A 3 -8.50 -22.78 -4.56
C ARG A 3 -8.85 -24.28 -4.74
N TYR A 4 -9.38 -24.94 -3.71
CA TYR A 4 -9.83 -26.34 -3.80
C TYR A 4 -11.18 -26.44 -4.51
N LEU A 5 -12.13 -25.54 -4.20
CA LEU A 5 -13.43 -25.47 -4.88
C LEU A 5 -13.34 -24.98 -6.33
N ASN A 6 -12.29 -24.22 -6.66
CA ASN A 6 -12.01 -23.76 -8.03
C ASN A 6 -11.09 -24.72 -8.81
N SER A 7 -10.66 -25.83 -8.20
CA SER A 7 -9.95 -26.89 -8.91
C SER A 7 -10.95 -27.71 -9.72
N THR A 8 -10.67 -27.88 -11.01
CA THR A 8 -11.43 -28.72 -11.95
C THR A 8 -11.61 -30.15 -11.42
N ASP A 9 -10.60 -30.69 -10.74
CA ASP A 9 -10.67 -32.05 -10.16
C ASP A 9 -11.68 -32.16 -9.02
N ALA A 10 -11.81 -31.13 -8.19
CA ALA A 10 -12.79 -31.10 -7.11
C ALA A 10 -14.22 -30.94 -7.65
N GLN A 11 -14.39 -30.17 -8.72
CA GLN A 11 -15.67 -30.00 -9.39
C GLN A 11 -16.13 -31.30 -10.07
N ILE A 12 -15.22 -32.01 -10.73
CA ILE A 12 -15.47 -33.34 -11.32
C ILE A 12 -15.80 -34.36 -10.23
N HIS A 13 -15.09 -34.33 -9.10
CA HIS A 13 -15.34 -35.24 -7.98
C HIS A 13 -16.69 -34.97 -7.28
N ILE A 14 -17.15 -33.72 -7.23
CA ILE A 14 -18.47 -33.35 -6.69
C ILE A 14 -19.59 -33.75 -7.66
N LEU A 15 -19.37 -33.63 -8.97
CA LEU A 15 -20.34 -34.02 -10.01
C LEU A 15 -20.53 -35.55 -10.15
N ARG A 16 -19.55 -36.35 -9.71
CA ARG A 16 -19.62 -37.82 -9.70
C ARG A 16 -20.28 -38.41 -8.44
N LEU A 17 -20.54 -37.58 -7.42
CA LEU A 17 -21.26 -38.03 -6.23
C LEU A 17 -22.77 -37.92 -6.46
N ASP A 18 -23.53 -38.88 -5.92
CA ASP A 18 -24.98 -38.78 -5.79
C ASP A 18 -25.35 -37.38 -5.23
N PRO A 19 -26.26 -36.61 -5.90
CA PRO A 19 -26.59 -35.23 -5.55
C PRO A 19 -26.95 -35.03 -4.07
N GLU A 20 -27.53 -36.03 -3.41
CA GLU A 20 -27.81 -35.97 -1.97
C GLU A 20 -26.55 -36.06 -1.09
N ARG A 21 -25.55 -36.87 -1.49
CA ARG A 21 -24.24 -36.92 -0.81
C ARG A 21 -23.45 -35.63 -1.05
N GLY A 22 -23.48 -35.08 -2.25
CA GLY A 22 -22.84 -33.80 -2.58
C GLY A 22 -23.37 -32.64 -1.70
N ARG A 23 -24.70 -32.56 -1.54
CA ARG A 23 -25.36 -31.54 -0.69
C ARG A 23 -25.01 -31.68 0.79
N ARG A 24 -24.85 -32.90 1.32
CA ARG A 24 -24.40 -33.11 2.71
C ARG A 24 -22.94 -32.69 2.89
N HIS A 25 -22.08 -33.01 1.93
CA HIS A 25 -20.66 -32.65 1.98
C HIS A 25 -20.44 -31.13 1.96
N ILE A 26 -21.18 -30.41 1.09
CA ILE A 26 -21.16 -28.94 1.04
C ILE A 26 -21.68 -28.34 2.36
N ARG A 27 -22.74 -28.89 2.96
CA ARG A 27 -23.26 -28.42 4.26
C ARG A 27 -22.26 -28.61 5.40
N CYS A 28 -21.52 -29.73 5.44
CA CYS A 28 -20.43 -29.92 6.41
C CYS A 28 -19.32 -28.88 6.20
N LEU A 29 -18.84 -28.71 4.97
CA LEU A 29 -17.79 -27.75 4.65
C LEU A 29 -18.17 -26.30 5.02
N LEU A 30 -19.44 -25.92 4.83
CA LEU A 30 -19.94 -24.60 5.24
C LEU A 30 -20.02 -24.43 6.76
N LYS A 31 -20.34 -25.50 7.51
CA LYS A 31 -20.30 -25.47 8.98
C LYS A 31 -18.87 -25.31 9.50
N ASP A 32 -17.91 -26.02 8.90
CA ASP A 32 -16.50 -25.92 9.30
C ASP A 32 -15.92 -24.55 8.94
N LEU A 33 -16.30 -23.97 7.79
CA LEU A 33 -15.93 -22.60 7.42
C LEU A 33 -16.45 -21.55 8.41
N ARG A 34 -17.69 -21.68 8.89
CA ARG A 34 -18.23 -20.78 9.92
C ARG A 34 -17.45 -20.89 11.23
N ARG A 35 -17.10 -22.11 11.66
CA ARG A 35 -16.28 -22.34 12.86
C ARG A 35 -14.89 -21.71 12.73
N LEU A 36 -14.25 -21.87 11.57
CA LEU A 36 -12.93 -21.33 11.30
C LEU A 36 -12.95 -19.79 11.22
N GLN A 37 -13.99 -19.21 10.64
CA GLN A 37 -14.22 -17.76 10.66
C GLN A 37 -14.36 -17.23 12.09
N LEU A 38 -15.15 -17.88 12.94
CA LEU A 38 -15.29 -17.55 14.36
C LEU A 38 -13.94 -17.62 15.10
N CYS A 39 -13.13 -18.65 14.86
CA CYS A 39 -11.79 -18.77 15.45
C CYS A 39 -10.82 -17.68 14.99
N ILE A 40 -10.88 -17.25 13.72
CA ILE A 40 -10.05 -16.14 13.22
C ILE A 40 -10.48 -14.83 13.88
N TYR A 41 -11.78 -14.58 14.02
CA TYR A 41 -12.26 -13.36 14.68
C TYR A 41 -11.87 -13.30 16.15
N SER A 42 -11.97 -14.40 16.89
CA SER A 42 -11.55 -14.44 18.30
C SER A 42 -10.02 -14.31 18.43
N ALA A 43 -9.24 -14.92 17.54
CA ALA A 43 -7.78 -14.75 17.51
C ALA A 43 -7.38 -13.31 17.20
N LEU A 44 -8.05 -12.65 16.25
CA LEU A 44 -7.82 -11.24 15.92
C LEU A 44 -8.23 -10.30 17.06
N GLN A 45 -9.33 -10.58 17.76
CA GLN A 45 -9.71 -9.81 18.96
C GLN A 45 -8.67 -9.94 20.07
N LEU A 46 -8.17 -11.15 20.34
CA LEU A 46 -7.11 -11.38 21.32
C LEU A 46 -5.80 -10.68 20.91
N LEU A 47 -5.46 -10.71 19.63
CA LEU A 47 -4.27 -10.04 19.11
C LEU A 47 -4.40 -8.51 19.17
N LEU A 48 -5.60 -7.97 18.94
CA LEU A 48 -5.90 -6.55 19.13
C LEU A 48 -5.78 -6.13 20.60
N VAL A 49 -6.30 -6.94 21.53
CA VAL A 49 -6.17 -6.70 22.97
C VAL A 49 -4.70 -6.77 23.39
N MET A 50 -3.95 -7.78 22.94
CA MET A 50 -2.51 -7.89 23.23
C MET A 50 -1.71 -6.70 22.69
N LEU A 51 -2.02 -6.22 21.47
CA LEU A 51 -1.36 -5.04 20.90
C LEU A 51 -1.71 -3.75 21.65
N LEU A 52 -2.89 -3.65 22.27
CA LEU A 52 -3.28 -2.51 23.09
C LEU A 52 -2.62 -2.53 24.49
N TYR A 53 -2.30 -3.71 25.04
CA TYR A 53 -1.70 -3.84 26.36
C TYR A 53 -0.16 -3.83 26.36
N PHE A 54 0.50 -4.08 25.23
CA PHE A 54 1.96 -4.36 25.19
C PHE A 54 2.84 -3.27 24.56
N VAL A 55 2.36 -2.03 24.40
CA VAL A 55 3.19 -0.90 23.93
C VAL A 55 3.45 0.09 25.08
N PRO A 56 4.48 -0.12 25.92
CA PRO A 56 4.95 0.90 26.83
C PRO A 56 5.89 1.86 26.08
N GLY A 57 5.58 3.16 26.08
CA GLY A 57 6.56 4.19 25.69
C GLY A 57 6.16 5.21 24.61
N ILE A 58 4.87 5.48 24.39
CA ILE A 58 4.46 6.69 23.66
C ILE A 58 4.35 7.83 24.68
N SER A 59 5.04 8.94 24.44
CA SER A 59 5.09 10.11 25.33
C SER A 59 3.69 10.59 25.72
N GLN A 60 3.50 10.86 27.01
CA GLN A 60 2.21 11.09 27.68
C GLN A 60 1.30 12.17 27.08
N SER A 61 1.80 13.11 26.26
CA SER A 61 0.97 14.22 25.77
C SER A 61 0.00 13.86 24.64
N SER A 62 0.25 12.79 23.86
CA SER A 62 -0.65 12.39 22.75
C SER A 62 -1.48 11.14 23.04
N SER A 63 -1.08 10.33 24.03
CA SER A 63 -1.86 9.17 24.49
C SER A 63 -3.06 9.58 25.34
N GLU A 64 -2.96 10.69 26.09
CA GLU A 64 -4.09 11.24 26.86
C GLU A 64 -5.22 11.72 25.95
N GLU A 65 -4.90 12.33 24.80
CA GLU A 65 -5.92 12.75 23.83
C GLU A 65 -6.66 11.57 23.20
N LEU A 66 -5.96 10.46 22.91
CA LEU A 66 -6.60 9.24 22.40
C LEU A 66 -7.54 8.60 23.43
N GLY A 67 -7.15 8.57 24.71
CA GLY A 67 -8.00 8.09 25.80
C GLY A 67 -9.19 9.02 26.09
N TYR A 68 -8.99 10.33 25.97
CA TYR A 68 -10.00 11.34 26.25
C TYR A 68 -11.29 11.12 25.46
N TRP A 69 -11.18 10.91 24.15
CA TRP A 69 -12.33 10.70 23.28
C TRP A 69 -12.93 9.29 23.37
N LEU A 70 -12.28 8.34 24.05
CA LEU A 70 -12.82 6.99 24.28
C LEU A 70 -13.78 6.92 25.48
N ASP A 71 -13.90 7.98 26.27
CA ASP A 71 -14.90 8.09 27.36
C ASP A 71 -16.16 8.82 26.86
N SER A 72 -17.33 8.16 26.97
CA SER A 72 -18.63 8.73 26.62
C SER A 72 -18.94 10.02 27.37
N ASN A 73 -18.45 10.15 28.60
CA ASN A 73 -18.70 11.34 29.43
C ASN A 73 -17.97 12.55 28.87
N ASN A 74 -16.77 12.37 28.31
CA ASN A 74 -16.01 13.45 27.68
C ASN A 74 -16.66 13.87 26.36
N VAL A 75 -17.11 12.92 25.53
CA VAL A 75 -17.87 13.22 24.32
C VAL A 75 -19.15 13.99 24.66
N ARG A 76 -19.87 13.61 25.73
CA ARG A 76 -21.05 14.34 26.21
C ARG A 76 -20.70 15.75 26.69
N LYS A 77 -19.66 15.91 27.51
CA LYS A 77 -19.20 17.23 27.99
C LYS A 77 -18.83 18.16 26.84
N GLU A 78 -18.13 17.67 25.82
CA GLU A 78 -17.75 18.46 24.65
C GLU A 78 -18.95 18.77 23.74
N LEU A 79 -19.94 17.88 23.65
CA LEU A 79 -21.23 18.18 23.01
C LEU A 79 -21.98 19.30 23.74
N ASP A 80 -22.08 19.22 25.07
CA ASP A 80 -22.76 20.23 25.88
C ASP A 80 -22.02 21.58 25.77
N ARG A 81 -20.68 21.55 25.84
CA ARG A 81 -19.82 22.73 25.66
C ARG A 81 -20.00 23.35 24.28
N PHE A 82 -20.08 22.54 23.23
CA PHE A 82 -20.33 23.02 21.87
C PHE A 82 -21.63 23.82 21.81
N TRP A 83 -22.75 23.26 22.28
CA TRP A 83 -24.05 23.93 22.23
C TRP A 83 -24.14 25.16 23.13
N GLN A 84 -23.61 25.08 24.35
CA GLN A 84 -23.49 26.22 25.26
C GLN A 84 -22.69 27.37 24.65
N SER A 85 -21.61 27.07 23.93
CA SER A 85 -20.79 28.10 23.27
C SER A 85 -21.53 28.86 22.17
N LYS A 86 -22.62 28.30 21.63
CA LYS A 86 -23.46 28.93 20.60
C LYS A 86 -24.78 29.47 21.16
N GLY A 87 -24.95 29.47 22.48
CA GLY A 87 -26.18 29.92 23.14
C GLY A 87 -27.41 29.10 22.73
N VAL A 88 -27.25 27.81 22.44
CA VAL A 88 -28.34 26.90 22.08
C VAL A 88 -28.49 25.85 23.17
N GLU A 89 -29.67 25.72 23.74
CA GLU A 89 -29.97 24.65 24.70
C GLU A 89 -30.36 23.37 23.95
N SER A 90 -29.35 22.54 23.61
CA SER A 90 -29.59 21.22 23.01
C SER A 90 -28.52 20.23 23.46
N SER A 91 -28.91 18.95 23.48
CA SER A 91 -28.01 17.80 23.67
C SER A 91 -27.90 16.95 22.40
N CYS A 92 -28.47 17.41 21.27
CA CYS A 92 -28.47 16.71 19.99
C CYS A 92 -27.05 16.54 19.43
N VAL A 93 -26.73 15.41 18.81
CA VAL A 93 -25.43 15.24 18.12
C VAL A 93 -25.42 16.07 16.83
N PRO A 94 -24.53 17.07 16.69
CA PRO A 94 -24.46 17.91 15.49
C PRO A 94 -24.08 17.12 14.24
N SER A 95 -24.53 17.58 13.08
CA SER A 95 -24.07 17.00 11.80
C SER A 95 -22.59 17.31 11.57
N TYR A 96 -21.89 16.41 10.86
CA TYR A 96 -20.46 16.61 10.53
C TYR A 96 -20.20 17.94 9.80
N LEU A 97 -21.11 18.36 8.92
CA LEU A 97 -21.01 19.63 8.20
C LEU A 97 -21.06 20.83 9.14
N LEU A 98 -21.89 20.76 10.19
CA LEU A 98 -22.01 21.83 11.18
C LEU A 98 -20.75 21.92 12.05
N LEU A 99 -20.22 20.78 12.49
CA LEU A 99 -18.94 20.72 13.23
C LEU A 99 -17.79 21.27 12.40
N GLN A 100 -17.74 20.93 11.11
CA GLN A 100 -16.72 21.46 10.20
C GLN A 100 -16.84 22.97 10.01
N TYR A 101 -18.07 23.49 9.94
CA TYR A 101 -18.32 24.93 9.77
C TYR A 101 -17.85 25.75 10.98
N PHE A 102 -18.05 25.24 12.19
CA PHE A 102 -17.57 25.86 13.43
C PHE A 102 -16.14 25.48 13.81
N GLU A 103 -15.42 24.77 12.94
CA GLU A 103 -14.04 24.34 13.15
C GLU A 103 -13.83 23.40 14.37
N GLU A 104 -14.88 22.68 14.77
CA GLU A 104 -14.88 21.74 15.90
C GLU A 104 -14.33 20.37 15.49
N GLY A 105 -13.12 20.36 14.94
CA GLY A 105 -12.46 19.18 14.41
C GLY A 105 -12.22 18.08 15.45
N GLY A 106 -11.93 18.46 16.70
CA GLY A 106 -11.74 17.53 17.81
C GLY A 106 -13.01 16.75 18.13
N LEU A 107 -14.13 17.46 18.30
CA LEU A 107 -15.44 16.83 18.55
C LEU A 107 -15.90 15.97 17.38
N ALA A 108 -15.68 16.43 16.13
CA ALA A 108 -15.97 15.63 14.94
C ALA A 108 -15.16 14.33 14.90
N TRP A 109 -13.88 14.40 15.28
CA TRP A 109 -13.02 13.23 15.39
C TRP A 109 -13.49 12.29 16.50
N GLY A 110 -13.81 12.80 17.69
CA GLY A 110 -14.36 12.02 18.80
C GLY A 110 -15.64 11.26 18.42
N ILE A 111 -16.58 11.93 17.75
CA ILE A 111 -17.80 11.31 17.23
C ILE A 111 -17.48 10.19 16.21
N SER A 112 -16.46 10.38 15.38
CA SER A 112 -16.03 9.38 14.40
C SER A 112 -15.43 8.12 15.05
N GLN A 113 -14.67 8.27 16.15
CA GLN A 113 -14.11 7.14 16.91
C GLN A 113 -15.20 6.23 17.49
N TRP A 114 -16.36 6.80 17.80
CA TRP A 114 -17.54 6.06 18.29
C TRP A 114 -18.40 5.46 17.18
N GLY A 115 -17.93 5.52 15.93
CA GLY A 115 -18.61 4.98 14.75
C GLY A 115 -19.69 5.92 14.19
N GLY A 116 -19.54 7.22 14.40
CA GLY A 116 -20.36 8.28 13.79
C GLY A 116 -21.56 8.71 14.63
N GLY A 117 -22.19 9.82 14.22
CA GLY A 117 -23.22 10.51 15.00
C GLY A 117 -24.41 9.65 15.41
N GLN A 118 -24.85 8.73 14.54
CA GLN A 118 -25.96 7.80 14.83
C GLN A 118 -25.65 6.88 16.02
N ARG A 119 -24.44 6.32 16.07
CA ARG A 119 -24.01 5.43 17.16
C ARG A 119 -23.77 6.20 18.45
N VAL A 120 -23.22 7.42 18.36
CA VAL A 120 -23.05 8.30 19.51
C VAL A 120 -24.41 8.66 20.12
N GLY A 121 -25.37 9.10 19.30
CA GLY A 121 -26.71 9.44 19.78
C GLY A 121 -27.41 8.25 20.43
N GLN A 122 -27.34 7.06 19.83
CA GLN A 122 -27.89 5.84 20.42
C GLN A 122 -27.25 5.51 21.77
N ARG A 123 -25.93 5.62 21.90
CA ARG A 123 -25.20 5.30 23.14
C ARG A 123 -25.41 6.33 24.24
N LEU A 124 -25.51 7.61 23.88
CA LEU A 124 -25.75 8.70 24.83
C LEU A 124 -27.24 8.91 25.12
N GLY A 125 -28.14 8.28 24.37
CA GLY A 125 -29.58 8.51 24.51
C GLY A 125 -29.99 9.93 24.12
N VAL A 126 -29.29 10.53 23.16
CA VAL A 126 -29.57 11.89 22.66
C VAL A 126 -29.95 11.84 21.18
N PRO A 127 -30.81 12.76 20.70
CA PRO A 127 -31.18 12.80 19.29
C PRO A 127 -29.98 13.12 18.40
N VAL A 128 -30.07 12.77 17.12
CA VAL A 128 -28.99 13.00 16.14
C VAL A 128 -29.51 13.89 15.02
N MET A 129 -28.79 14.95 14.73
CA MET A 129 -29.13 15.87 13.65
C MET A 129 -29.05 15.14 12.29
N PRO A 130 -30.05 15.31 11.40
CA PRO A 130 -30.01 14.71 10.07
C PRO A 130 -28.75 15.09 9.28
N SER A 131 -28.13 14.13 8.59
CA SER A 131 -26.93 14.40 7.79
C SER A 131 -27.20 15.23 6.54
N ARG A 132 -28.43 15.17 6.01
CA ARG A 132 -28.85 15.99 4.88
C ARG A 132 -29.21 17.38 5.38
N TRP A 133 -28.47 18.39 4.92
CA TRP A 133 -28.66 19.77 5.39
C TRP A 133 -30.10 20.28 5.21
N ALA A 134 -30.75 19.96 4.08
CA ALA A 134 -32.14 20.33 3.84
C ALA A 134 -33.13 19.82 4.91
N GLN A 135 -32.79 18.74 5.62
CA GLN A 135 -33.56 18.24 6.76
C GLN A 135 -33.10 18.88 8.07
N ALA A 136 -31.78 19.08 8.24
CA ALA A 136 -31.19 19.71 9.41
C ALA A 136 -31.67 21.16 9.62
N VAL A 137 -31.90 21.91 8.54
CA VAL A 137 -32.41 23.30 8.60
C VAL A 137 -33.75 23.42 9.32
N ASN A 138 -34.55 22.35 9.30
CA ASN A 138 -35.85 22.32 9.97
C ASN A 138 -35.76 21.88 11.44
N THR A 139 -34.58 21.58 11.98
CA THR A 139 -34.43 21.24 13.39
C THR A 139 -34.37 22.51 14.25
N THR A 140 -34.85 22.40 15.49
CA THR A 140 -34.89 23.51 16.44
C THR A 140 -33.50 24.08 16.72
N GLU A 141 -32.46 23.25 16.70
CA GLU A 141 -31.08 23.68 16.92
C GLU A 141 -30.56 24.57 15.79
N VAL A 142 -30.81 24.22 14.52
CA VAL A 142 -30.34 25.03 13.39
C VAL A 142 -31.12 26.33 13.32
N GLN A 143 -32.42 26.30 13.61
CA GLN A 143 -33.23 27.51 13.73
C GLN A 143 -32.73 28.43 14.85
N ALA A 144 -32.36 27.88 16.01
CA ALA A 144 -31.76 28.64 17.10
C ALA A 144 -30.40 29.23 16.71
N LEU A 145 -29.55 28.49 16.01
CA LEU A 145 -28.27 29.01 15.50
C LEU A 145 -28.46 30.15 14.49
N MET A 146 -29.50 30.09 13.65
CA MET A 146 -29.86 31.19 12.75
C MET A 146 -30.38 32.40 13.52
N ALA A 147 -31.25 32.19 14.51
CA ALA A 147 -31.79 33.27 15.35
C ALA A 147 -30.69 33.98 16.16
N ASN A 148 -29.69 33.23 16.65
CA ASN A 148 -28.54 33.76 17.37
C ASN A 148 -27.49 34.42 16.44
N GLY A 149 -27.72 34.44 15.12
CA GLY A 149 -26.80 35.04 14.14
C GLY A 149 -25.51 34.24 13.89
N HIS A 150 -25.44 32.98 14.33
CA HIS A 150 -24.29 32.10 14.06
C HIS A 150 -24.31 31.50 12.65
N LEU A 151 -25.48 31.45 12.01
CA LEU A 151 -25.68 31.05 10.62
C LEU A 151 -26.39 32.16 9.85
N SER A 152 -25.98 32.37 8.58
CA SER A 152 -26.64 33.32 7.69
C SER A 152 -28.04 32.82 7.29
N ALA A 153 -28.96 33.74 7.00
CA ALA A 153 -30.25 33.40 6.40
C ALA A 153 -30.08 32.60 5.09
N ASP A 154 -29.04 32.90 4.32
CA ASP A 154 -28.70 32.19 3.08
C ASP A 154 -28.24 30.75 3.31
N SER A 155 -27.79 30.42 4.52
CA SER A 155 -27.35 29.08 4.87
C SER A 155 -28.51 28.08 4.88
N ALA A 156 -29.76 28.53 5.05
CA ALA A 156 -30.94 27.67 5.01
C ALA A 156 -31.12 26.97 3.64
N THR A 157 -30.80 27.65 2.54
CA THR A 157 -31.01 27.13 1.19
C THR A 157 -29.77 26.46 0.62
N THR A 158 -28.58 26.93 0.98
CA THR A 158 -27.35 26.58 0.26
C THR A 158 -26.33 25.77 1.07
N GLY A 159 -26.65 25.42 2.32
CA GLY A 159 -25.69 24.78 3.23
C GLY A 159 -25.06 25.78 4.20
N PRO A 160 -24.39 25.30 5.28
CA PRO A 160 -23.75 26.19 6.25
C PRO A 160 -22.72 27.10 5.58
N TYR A 161 -22.10 26.65 4.48
CA TYR A 161 -21.13 27.41 3.70
C TYR A 161 -21.71 28.30 2.59
N GLY A 162 -23.02 28.54 2.49
CA GLY A 162 -23.53 29.48 1.47
C GLY A 162 -23.41 28.99 0.01
N GLY A 163 -23.42 27.66 -0.21
CA GLY A 163 -23.27 27.06 -1.54
C GLY A 163 -21.86 27.15 -2.13
N ALA A 164 -21.71 26.92 -3.44
CA ALA A 164 -20.40 26.91 -4.11
C ALA A 164 -19.62 28.23 -3.93
N ALA A 165 -20.33 29.37 -3.88
CA ALA A 165 -19.72 30.69 -3.72
C ALA A 165 -19.14 30.89 -2.31
N GLY A 166 -19.84 30.46 -1.25
CA GLY A 166 -19.33 30.59 0.10
C GLY A 166 -18.31 29.50 0.47
N LEU A 167 -18.33 28.33 -0.17
CA LEU A 167 -17.25 27.33 -0.07
C LEU A 167 -15.92 27.88 -0.60
N VAL A 168 -15.96 28.66 -1.69
CA VAL A 168 -14.78 29.37 -2.22
C VAL A 168 -14.33 30.47 -1.26
N LYS A 169 -15.24 31.21 -0.61
CA LYS A 169 -14.87 32.23 0.39
C LYS A 169 -14.22 31.63 1.65
N HIS A 170 -14.77 30.56 2.21
CA HIS A 170 -14.17 29.87 3.35
C HIS A 170 -12.87 29.15 2.98
N GLY A 171 -12.81 28.52 1.80
CA GLY A 171 -11.57 27.93 1.28
C GLY A 171 -10.47 28.99 1.08
N THR A 172 -10.79 30.13 0.44
CA THR A 172 -9.80 31.18 0.16
C THR A 172 -9.37 31.96 1.40
N ALA A 173 -10.24 32.14 2.41
CA ALA A 173 -9.85 32.70 3.71
C ALA A 173 -8.80 31.82 4.41
N ARG A 174 -8.90 30.49 4.26
CA ARG A 174 -7.94 29.51 4.80
C ARG A 174 -6.57 29.49 4.10
N PHE A 175 -6.45 30.11 2.92
CA PHE A 175 -5.26 30.06 2.06
C PHE A 175 -4.67 31.43 1.71
N LYS A 176 -4.92 32.48 2.51
CA LYS A 176 -4.29 33.81 2.36
C LYS A 176 -2.81 33.86 2.77
N SER A 177 -2.01 32.84 2.44
CA SER A 177 -0.55 33.02 2.39
C SER A 177 -0.17 33.39 0.96
N VAL A 178 0.43 34.57 0.78
CA VAL A 178 0.99 35.08 -0.48
C VAL A 178 1.95 34.05 -1.13
N ARG A 179 2.55 33.18 -0.31
CA ARG A 179 3.48 32.11 -0.70
C ARG A 179 2.82 31.00 -1.53
N LEU A 180 1.55 30.66 -1.30
CA LEU A 180 0.84 29.62 -2.06
C LEU A 180 0.38 30.11 -3.43
N GLN A 181 0.05 31.40 -3.58
CA GLN A 181 -0.27 31.99 -4.88
C GLN A 181 0.97 32.06 -5.79
N LEU A 182 2.15 32.32 -5.22
CA LEU A 182 3.42 32.25 -5.92
C LEU A 182 3.79 30.81 -6.28
N LEU A 183 3.62 29.85 -5.38
CA LEU A 183 3.83 28.41 -5.67
C LEU A 183 2.87 27.87 -6.74
N ALA A 184 1.59 28.26 -6.73
CA ALA A 184 0.64 27.84 -7.76
C ALA A 184 0.99 28.43 -9.15
N ARG A 185 1.62 29.61 -9.18
CA ARG A 185 2.12 30.24 -10.41
C ARG A 185 3.40 29.57 -10.91
N ASP A 186 4.32 29.24 -10.02
CA ASP A 186 5.60 28.59 -10.35
C ASP A 186 5.41 27.13 -10.79
N VAL A 187 4.48 26.41 -10.15
CA VAL A 187 4.05 25.07 -10.57
C VAL A 187 3.39 25.10 -11.96
N ARG A 188 2.65 26.15 -12.33
CA ARG A 188 2.11 26.29 -13.70
C ARG A 188 3.17 26.58 -14.75
N GLN A 189 4.31 27.18 -14.38
CA GLN A 189 5.35 27.57 -15.34
C GLN A 189 6.42 26.50 -15.56
N ARG A 190 6.67 25.60 -14.59
CA ARG A 190 7.71 24.55 -14.71
C ARG A 190 7.25 23.27 -15.40
N PHE A 191 5.94 23.06 -15.58
CA PHE A 191 5.45 21.98 -16.44
C PHE A 191 5.31 22.50 -17.86
N VAL A 192 6.31 22.22 -18.71
CA VAL A 192 6.14 22.21 -20.17
C VAL A 192 4.82 21.51 -20.45
N LYS A 193 3.86 22.18 -21.12
CA LYS A 193 2.63 21.54 -21.57
C LYS A 193 3.05 20.33 -22.41
N PRO A 194 2.80 19.07 -21.97
CA PRO A 194 3.14 17.90 -22.78
C PRO A 194 2.32 17.81 -24.06
N GLY A 195 1.40 18.76 -24.30
CA GLY A 195 0.59 18.86 -25.50
C GLY A 195 1.42 18.85 -26.78
N SER A 196 2.64 19.40 -26.78
CA SER A 196 3.47 19.45 -27.98
C SER A 196 4.05 18.10 -28.43
N VAL A 197 4.17 17.11 -27.53
CA VAL A 197 4.75 15.80 -27.89
C VAL A 197 3.76 14.94 -28.69
N LEU A 198 2.46 15.22 -28.62
CA LEU A 198 1.41 14.50 -29.34
C LEU A 198 0.61 15.38 -30.33
N GLU A 199 0.97 16.66 -30.45
CA GLU A 199 0.43 17.60 -31.45
C GLU A 199 0.86 17.14 -32.85
N GLY A 200 -0.06 16.47 -33.56
CA GLY A 200 0.20 15.89 -34.88
C GLY A 200 -0.49 14.55 -35.11
N ARG A 201 -1.07 13.93 -34.07
CA ARG A 201 -1.88 12.72 -34.30
C ARG A 201 -3.19 13.08 -35.02
N PRO A 202 -3.56 12.33 -36.08
CA PRO A 202 -4.83 12.53 -36.76
C PRO A 202 -5.97 12.44 -35.74
N LYS A 203 -6.97 13.33 -35.85
CA LYS A 203 -8.21 13.24 -35.07
C LYS A 203 -8.70 11.80 -35.16
N VAL A 204 -8.69 11.10 -34.03
CA VAL A 204 -9.06 9.68 -34.00
C VAL A 204 -10.48 9.60 -34.53
N GLY A 205 -10.65 8.99 -35.72
CA GLY A 205 -11.97 8.79 -36.32
C GLY A 205 -12.90 8.11 -35.33
N TYR A 206 -14.20 8.41 -35.42
CA TYR A 206 -15.21 7.88 -34.51
C TYR A 206 -15.05 6.36 -34.36
N LYS A 207 -14.76 5.92 -33.13
CA LYS A 207 -14.68 4.49 -32.82
C LYS A 207 -16.11 3.91 -32.84
N PRO A 208 -16.32 2.68 -33.33
CA PRO A 208 -17.63 2.05 -33.37
C PRO A 208 -18.32 2.00 -32.01
N ARG A 209 -19.65 1.94 -32.01
CA ARG A 209 -20.43 1.69 -30.78
C ARG A 209 -19.96 0.38 -30.15
N ASN A 210 -19.72 0.40 -28.84
CA ASN A 210 -19.16 -0.71 -28.03
C ASN A 210 -17.65 -0.99 -28.16
N TYR A 211 -16.88 -0.21 -28.94
CA TYR A 211 -15.42 -0.39 -29.03
C TYR A 211 -14.73 -0.45 -27.65
N TRP A 212 -15.12 0.45 -26.74
CA TRP A 212 -14.57 0.57 -25.38
C TRP A 212 -15.13 -0.43 -24.36
N ARG A 213 -16.09 -1.28 -24.75
CA ARG A 213 -16.57 -2.37 -23.87
C ARG A 213 -15.67 -3.60 -23.92
N ASP A 214 -14.85 -3.70 -24.97
CA ASP A 214 -13.89 -4.78 -25.15
C ASP A 214 -12.54 -4.42 -24.51
N PHE A 215 -12.11 -5.24 -23.55
CA PHE A 215 -10.82 -5.06 -22.87
C PHE A 215 -9.64 -5.15 -23.83
N THR A 216 -9.71 -5.98 -24.89
CA THR A 216 -8.61 -6.11 -25.85
C THR A 216 -8.39 -4.82 -26.64
N ASN A 217 -9.46 -4.08 -26.92
CA ASN A 217 -9.36 -2.77 -27.56
C ASN A 217 -8.79 -1.71 -26.61
N LEU A 218 -9.21 -1.72 -25.34
CA LEU A 218 -8.65 -0.82 -24.33
C LEU A 218 -7.16 -1.09 -24.12
N GLU A 219 -6.79 -2.36 -23.96
CA GLU A 219 -5.41 -2.83 -23.81
C GLU A 219 -4.50 -2.30 -24.92
N ARG A 220 -4.89 -2.54 -26.18
CA ARG A 220 -4.15 -2.05 -27.34
C ARG A 220 -3.95 -0.54 -27.27
N GLN A 221 -5.00 0.21 -26.96
CA GLN A 221 -4.94 1.68 -26.87
C GLN A 221 -4.08 2.17 -25.70
N ILE A 222 -4.09 1.47 -24.56
CA ILE A 222 -3.25 1.77 -23.41
C ILE A 222 -1.78 1.53 -23.78
N PHE A 223 -1.43 0.37 -24.35
CA PHE A 223 -0.04 0.09 -24.74
C PHE A 223 0.47 0.99 -25.87
N ASP A 224 -0.37 1.33 -26.85
CA ASP A 224 -0.05 2.31 -27.89
C ASP A 224 0.20 3.71 -27.31
N PHE A 225 -0.53 4.07 -26.26
CA PHE A 225 -0.32 5.31 -25.53
C PHE A 225 1.00 5.28 -24.75
N LEU A 226 1.20 4.23 -23.96
CA LEU A 226 2.38 4.04 -23.10
C LEU A 226 3.68 4.07 -23.91
N ARG A 227 3.69 3.43 -25.08
CA ARG A 227 4.86 3.35 -25.97
C ARG A 227 5.41 4.71 -26.39
N VAL A 228 4.54 5.73 -26.45
CA VAL A 228 4.93 7.08 -26.86
C VAL A 228 5.01 8.03 -25.68
N TYR A 229 4.05 7.94 -24.76
CA TYR A 229 3.96 8.85 -23.63
C TYR A 229 5.08 8.62 -22.61
N GLN A 230 5.34 7.36 -22.25
CA GLN A 230 6.22 7.04 -21.12
C GLN A 230 7.71 7.36 -21.39
N PRO A 231 8.30 7.03 -22.55
CA PRO A 231 9.66 7.45 -22.89
C PRO A 231 9.83 8.98 -22.92
N ALA A 232 8.80 9.72 -23.34
CA ALA A 232 8.85 11.18 -23.41
C ALA A 232 8.94 11.85 -22.04
N ILE A 233 8.44 11.19 -20.98
CA ILE A 233 8.49 11.69 -19.61
C ILE A 233 9.52 10.96 -18.73
N GLY A 234 10.29 10.03 -19.30
CA GLY A 234 11.25 9.23 -18.55
C GLY A 234 10.59 8.35 -17.49
N GLN A 235 9.48 7.69 -17.87
CA GLN A 235 8.77 6.70 -17.06
C GLN A 235 8.69 5.34 -17.81
N PRO A 236 8.59 4.19 -17.10
CA PRO A 236 8.35 2.87 -17.67
C PRO A 236 6.95 2.69 -18.23
N MET A 237 6.83 1.75 -19.16
CA MET A 237 5.60 1.40 -19.83
C MET A 237 4.65 0.59 -18.94
N VAL A 238 5.10 -0.11 -17.89
CA VAL A 238 4.20 -0.83 -16.98
C VAL A 238 3.39 0.10 -16.10
N TRP A 239 3.73 1.39 -16.01
CA TRP A 239 2.97 2.28 -15.14
C TRP A 239 1.72 2.75 -15.83
N LEU A 240 0.59 2.53 -15.19
CA LEU A 240 -0.66 3.10 -15.64
C LEU A 240 -0.69 4.62 -15.34
N PRO A 241 -0.81 5.49 -16.35
CA PRO A 241 -0.90 6.93 -16.15
C PRO A 241 -2.16 7.32 -15.38
N ARG A 242 -2.12 8.47 -14.72
CA ARG A 242 -3.31 9.08 -14.11
C ARG A 242 -4.31 9.45 -15.19
N ARG A 243 -5.58 9.48 -14.77
CA ARG A 243 -6.67 10.09 -15.55
C ARG A 243 -6.30 11.47 -16.11
N VAL A 244 -5.70 12.33 -15.27
CA VAL A 244 -5.30 13.69 -15.69
C VAL A 244 -4.19 13.67 -16.74
N GLU A 245 -3.32 12.66 -16.74
CA GLU A 245 -2.24 12.51 -17.72
C GLU A 245 -2.80 12.09 -19.08
N PHE A 246 -3.75 11.13 -19.09
CA PHE A 246 -4.52 10.81 -20.30
C PHE A 246 -5.28 12.03 -20.85
N GLU A 247 -5.97 12.78 -19.99
CA GLU A 247 -6.72 13.97 -20.40
C GLU A 247 -5.79 15.07 -20.96
N ARG A 248 -4.65 15.33 -20.33
CA ARG A 248 -3.63 16.29 -20.81
C ARG A 248 -3.03 15.88 -22.16
N ALA A 249 -2.92 14.58 -22.39
CA ALA A 249 -2.44 14.02 -23.65
C ALA A 249 -3.55 13.91 -24.73
N GLY A 250 -4.73 14.48 -24.50
CA GLY A 250 -5.86 14.44 -25.43
C GLY A 250 -6.54 13.06 -25.54
N ARG A 251 -6.25 12.14 -24.61
CA ARG A 251 -6.75 10.77 -24.57
C ARG A 251 -7.76 10.54 -23.44
N ALA A 252 -8.69 11.49 -23.27
CA ALA A 252 -9.80 11.38 -22.33
C ALA A 252 -10.70 10.16 -22.61
N ASP A 253 -10.71 9.66 -23.85
CA ASP A 253 -11.37 8.43 -24.28
C ASP A 253 -10.86 7.20 -23.50
N ILE A 254 -9.54 7.04 -23.37
CA ILE A 254 -8.92 5.95 -22.60
C ILE A 254 -9.29 6.06 -21.12
N ALA A 255 -9.18 7.26 -20.54
CA ALA A 255 -9.49 7.48 -19.13
C ALA A 255 -10.95 7.15 -18.77
N GLN A 256 -11.90 7.50 -19.66
CA GLN A 256 -13.30 7.14 -19.49
C GLN A 256 -13.52 5.63 -19.65
N ALA A 257 -12.86 4.99 -20.62
CA ALA A 257 -12.94 3.55 -20.80
C ALA A 257 -12.42 2.78 -19.57
N ILE A 258 -11.29 3.19 -18.99
CA ILE A 258 -10.75 2.63 -17.74
C ILE A 258 -11.80 2.73 -16.62
N THR A 259 -12.43 3.90 -16.47
CA THR A 259 -13.44 4.13 -15.43
C THR A 259 -14.67 3.22 -15.62
N ARG A 260 -15.13 3.03 -16.87
CA ARG A 260 -16.27 2.17 -17.21
C ARG A 260 -15.98 0.68 -16.98
N LEU A 261 -14.74 0.27 -17.21
CA LEU A 261 -14.27 -1.08 -16.97
C LEU A 261 -13.78 -1.28 -15.52
N GLY A 262 -14.40 -0.58 -14.57
CA GLY A 262 -14.22 -0.77 -13.12
C GLY A 262 -12.93 -0.19 -12.52
N GLY A 263 -12.30 0.76 -13.22
CA GLY A 263 -11.29 1.65 -12.63
C GLY A 263 -9.84 1.26 -12.92
N PRO A 264 -8.89 2.13 -12.53
CA PRO A 264 -7.48 1.96 -12.85
C PRO A 264 -6.89 0.70 -12.24
N ASP A 265 -7.26 0.33 -11.00
CA ASP A 265 -6.70 -0.85 -10.33
C ASP A 265 -7.12 -2.16 -11.03
N MET A 266 -8.37 -2.25 -11.50
CA MET A 266 -8.83 -3.44 -12.22
C MET A 266 -8.16 -3.58 -13.59
N VAL A 267 -8.06 -2.47 -14.33
CA VAL A 267 -7.38 -2.45 -15.62
C VAL A 267 -5.89 -2.76 -15.45
N ALA A 268 -5.25 -2.14 -14.45
CA ALA A 268 -3.84 -2.38 -14.17
C ALA A 268 -3.58 -3.85 -13.84
N GLY A 269 -4.34 -4.40 -12.90
CA GLY A 269 -4.25 -5.80 -12.52
C GLY A 269 -4.47 -6.77 -13.67
N ARG A 270 -5.44 -6.48 -14.55
CA ARG A 270 -5.76 -7.36 -15.70
C ARG A 270 -4.64 -7.38 -16.75
N HIS A 271 -3.95 -6.26 -16.94
CA HIS A 271 -2.92 -6.11 -17.97
C HIS A 271 -1.49 -6.14 -17.41
N ALA A 272 -1.32 -6.60 -16.16
CA ALA A 272 -0.04 -6.62 -15.46
C ALA A 272 0.68 -5.26 -15.47
N LEU A 273 -0.10 -4.17 -15.41
CA LEU A 273 0.41 -2.82 -15.21
C LEU A 273 0.44 -2.52 -13.71
N VAL A 274 1.35 -1.66 -13.30
CA VAL A 274 1.43 -1.13 -11.94
C VAL A 274 0.45 0.04 -11.81
N PRO A 275 -0.50 -0.02 -10.86
CA PRO A 275 -1.38 1.12 -10.58
C PRO A 275 -0.58 2.36 -10.22
N HIS A 276 -1.05 3.53 -10.67
CA HIS A 276 -0.38 4.80 -10.38
C HIS A 276 -0.14 5.03 -8.89
N SER A 277 -1.04 4.57 -8.01
CA SER A 277 -0.93 4.71 -6.55
C SER A 277 0.33 4.06 -5.99
N GLN A 278 0.62 2.83 -6.42
CA GLN A 278 1.80 2.06 -5.97
C GLN A 278 3.08 2.67 -6.52
N TRP A 279 3.08 3.03 -7.80
CA TRP A 279 4.26 3.65 -8.38
C TRP A 279 4.54 5.04 -7.80
N ALA A 280 3.52 5.89 -7.66
CA ALA A 280 3.68 7.23 -7.11
C ALA A 280 4.25 7.20 -5.68
N TYR A 281 3.92 6.16 -4.92
CA TYR A 281 4.54 5.90 -3.62
C TYR A 281 6.05 5.68 -3.77
N PHE A 282 6.46 4.76 -4.63
CA PHE A 282 7.86 4.44 -4.86
C PHE A 282 8.66 5.62 -5.41
N ASP A 283 8.17 6.32 -6.43
CA ASP A 283 8.87 7.46 -7.03
C ASP A 283 9.04 8.60 -6.04
N LYS A 284 8.03 8.79 -5.18
CA LYS A 284 8.12 9.76 -4.09
C LYS A 284 9.15 9.33 -3.07
N HIS A 285 9.22 8.05 -2.70
CA HIS A 285 10.24 7.53 -1.81
C HIS A 285 11.65 7.73 -2.39
N LEU A 286 11.89 7.32 -3.64
CA LEU A 286 13.14 7.54 -4.35
C LEU A 286 13.51 9.03 -4.46
N SER A 287 12.53 9.89 -4.77
CA SER A 287 12.76 11.35 -4.81
C SER A 287 13.23 11.90 -3.48
N VAL A 288 12.67 11.42 -2.36
CA VAL A 288 13.10 11.84 -1.02
C VAL A 288 14.52 11.41 -0.73
N LEU A 289 14.91 10.19 -1.10
CA LEU A 289 16.27 9.70 -0.91
C LEU A 289 17.28 10.52 -1.73
N LYS A 290 16.96 10.82 -3.00
CA LYS A 290 17.81 11.67 -3.85
C LYS A 290 17.91 13.11 -3.37
N ASP A 291 16.79 13.71 -2.98
CA ASP A 291 16.77 15.07 -2.46
C ASP A 291 17.57 15.14 -1.15
N LEU A 292 17.50 14.10 -0.31
CA LEU A 292 18.30 13.96 0.92
C LEU A 292 19.79 13.80 0.62
N GLN A 293 20.15 12.94 -0.34
CA GLN A 293 21.52 12.75 -0.80
C GLN A 293 22.10 14.07 -1.30
N SER A 294 21.38 14.76 -2.19
CA SER A 294 21.77 16.07 -2.73
C SER A 294 21.95 17.13 -1.63
N TYR A 295 21.11 17.08 -0.58
CA TYR A 295 21.25 17.98 0.56
C TYR A 295 22.52 17.69 1.37
N ILE A 296 22.77 16.41 1.66
CA ILE A 296 23.93 15.98 2.45
C ILE A 296 25.22 16.33 1.71
N GLU A 297 25.29 16.11 0.40
CA GLU A 297 26.42 16.49 -0.45
C GLU A 297 26.71 18.00 -0.43
N GLN A 298 25.67 18.84 -0.37
CA GLN A 298 25.82 20.29 -0.46
C GLN A 298 26.04 20.98 0.90
N PHE A 299 25.39 20.50 1.95
CA PHE A 299 25.31 21.22 3.23
C PHE A 299 25.49 20.33 4.46
N GLY A 300 25.38 19.01 4.32
CA GLY A 300 25.23 18.09 5.45
C GLY A 300 26.53 17.42 5.89
N VAL A 301 26.42 16.72 7.02
CA VAL A 301 27.41 15.74 7.48
C VAL A 301 26.84 14.36 7.18
N SER A 302 27.63 13.50 6.53
CA SER A 302 27.23 12.12 6.26
C SER A 302 26.84 11.40 7.55
N GLY A 303 25.78 10.59 7.50
CA GLY A 303 25.24 9.86 8.65
C GLY A 303 24.29 10.65 9.57
N TYR A 304 24.09 11.97 9.36
CA TYR A 304 23.17 12.77 10.17
C TYR A 304 21.93 13.22 9.39
N MET A 305 20.76 13.02 10.00
CA MET A 305 19.48 13.49 9.46
C MET A 305 19.37 15.01 9.68
N PRO A 306 19.21 15.81 8.61
CA PRO A 306 19.15 17.26 8.72
C PRO A 306 17.90 17.74 9.48
N PRO A 307 18.03 18.77 10.33
CA PRO A 307 16.88 19.31 11.04
C PRO A 307 15.94 20.03 10.06
N LEU A 308 14.63 19.82 10.24
CA LEU A 308 13.60 20.32 9.31
C LEU A 308 13.64 21.85 9.10
N LYS A 309 14.08 22.61 10.11
CA LYS A 309 14.22 24.07 10.02
C LYS A 309 15.32 24.51 9.05
N GLU A 310 16.42 23.76 8.98
CA GLU A 310 17.53 24.06 8.06
C GLU A 310 17.16 23.73 6.62
N LEU A 311 16.38 22.66 6.40
CA LEU A 311 15.84 22.35 5.07
C LEU A 311 15.05 23.54 4.51
N ASP A 312 14.21 24.18 5.33
CA ASP A 312 13.46 25.37 4.90
C ASP A 312 14.36 26.57 4.65
N ALA A 313 15.37 26.79 5.49
CA ALA A 313 16.33 27.89 5.35
C ALA A 313 17.16 27.76 4.06
N ASN A 314 17.52 26.54 3.69
CA ASN A 314 18.31 26.21 2.50
C ASN A 314 17.46 26.01 1.24
N GLY A 315 16.14 26.20 1.30
CA GLY A 315 15.23 26.09 0.14
C GLY A 315 14.80 24.66 -0.22
N PHE A 316 15.10 23.66 0.60
CA PHE A 316 14.72 22.26 0.44
C PHE A 316 13.34 21.94 1.07
N SER A 317 12.35 22.82 0.84
CA SER A 317 10.99 22.62 1.36
C SER A 317 10.33 21.34 0.82
N ARG A 318 10.65 20.95 -0.41
CA ARG A 318 10.19 19.69 -1.01
C ARG A 318 10.72 18.46 -0.24
N LEU A 319 12.00 18.46 0.12
CA LEU A 319 12.59 17.40 0.93
C LEU A 319 11.94 17.33 2.30
N ARG A 320 11.73 18.48 2.96
CA ARG A 320 11.02 18.55 4.24
C ARG A 320 9.63 17.91 4.16
N ASP A 321 8.83 18.26 3.16
CA ASP A 321 7.49 17.69 2.95
C ASP A 321 7.56 16.19 2.63
N GLY A 322 8.62 15.78 1.91
CA GLY A 322 8.94 14.39 1.63
C GLY A 322 9.28 13.57 2.88
N ILE A 323 10.09 14.12 3.78
CA ILE A 323 10.44 13.53 5.07
C ILE A 323 9.19 13.40 5.94
N ALA A 324 8.34 14.43 6.00
CA ALA A 324 7.07 14.38 6.71
C ALA A 324 6.16 13.26 6.16
N TRP A 325 6.08 13.14 4.84
CA TRP A 325 5.35 12.06 4.17
C TRP A 325 5.92 10.66 4.47
N ALA A 326 7.24 10.53 4.60
CA ALA A 326 7.91 9.27 4.94
C ALA A 326 7.74 8.83 6.41
N GLY A 327 6.93 9.56 7.19
CA GLY A 327 6.67 9.32 8.61
C GLY A 327 7.51 10.19 9.56
N GLY A 328 8.14 11.24 9.04
CA GLY A 328 8.94 12.19 9.80
C GLY A 328 10.42 11.83 9.89
N ALA A 329 11.22 12.80 10.34
CA ALA A 329 12.68 12.69 10.38
C ALA A 329 13.16 11.52 11.24
N LYS A 330 12.51 11.26 12.39
CA LYS A 330 12.87 10.14 13.27
C LYS A 330 12.71 8.77 12.60
N LEU A 331 11.59 8.55 11.90
CA LEU A 331 11.34 7.27 11.26
C LEU A 331 12.25 7.08 10.05
N LEU A 332 12.43 8.13 9.24
CA LEU A 332 13.32 8.05 8.08
C LEU A 332 14.79 7.86 8.51
N ALA A 333 15.21 8.53 9.58
CA ALA A 333 16.55 8.36 10.14
C ALA A 333 16.75 6.92 10.62
N ALA A 334 15.79 6.35 11.35
CA ALA A 334 15.86 4.95 11.78
C ALA A 334 15.88 3.95 10.61
N LYS A 335 15.20 4.24 9.49
CA LYS A 335 15.22 3.38 8.29
C LYS A 335 16.59 3.40 7.59
N LEU A 336 17.23 4.55 7.58
CA LEU A 336 18.51 4.80 6.93
C LEU A 336 19.70 4.71 7.89
N ASP A 337 19.46 4.24 9.12
CA ASP A 337 20.46 4.18 10.20
C ASP A 337 21.22 5.49 10.44
N MET A 338 20.54 6.61 10.21
CA MET A 338 21.09 7.94 10.41
C MET A 338 20.85 8.40 11.84
N GLN A 339 21.81 9.14 12.38
CA GLN A 339 21.66 9.80 13.68
C GLN A 339 20.79 11.05 13.52
N LEU A 340 19.92 11.29 14.51
CA LEU A 340 19.23 12.58 14.59
C LEU A 340 20.22 13.65 15.03
N THR A 341 20.26 14.76 14.30
CA THR A 341 21.08 15.91 14.69
C THR A 341 20.71 16.34 16.12
N PRO A 342 21.66 16.32 17.07
CA PRO A 342 21.38 16.71 18.45
C PRO A 342 20.88 18.16 18.49
N ARG A 343 19.94 18.45 19.39
CA ARG A 343 19.26 19.76 19.47
C ARG A 343 20.23 20.95 19.70
N ASN A 344 21.43 20.66 20.18
CA ASN A 344 22.48 21.63 20.47
C ASN A 344 23.59 21.68 19.41
N HIS A 345 23.45 20.94 18.30
CA HIS A 345 24.36 21.14 17.17
C HIS A 345 24.07 22.53 16.60
N ARG A 346 24.89 23.52 17.01
CA ARG A 346 25.04 24.72 16.20
C ARG A 346 25.60 24.22 14.87
N PRO A 347 25.04 24.64 13.73
CA PRO A 347 25.69 24.42 12.46
C PRO A 347 27.09 24.97 12.63
N THR A 348 28.11 24.12 12.60
CA THR A 348 29.46 24.60 12.35
C THR A 348 29.35 25.41 11.07
N GLU A 349 29.85 26.65 11.09
CA GLU A 349 29.82 27.55 9.94
C GLU A 349 30.07 26.76 8.66
N PRO A 350 29.29 27.01 7.59
CA PRO A 350 29.37 26.22 6.37
C PRO A 350 30.85 26.09 6.01
N PRO A 351 31.39 24.86 5.87
CA PRO A 351 32.81 24.70 5.69
C PRO A 351 33.22 25.60 4.52
N PRO A 352 34.29 26.41 4.67
CA PRO A 352 34.78 27.18 3.54
C PRO A 352 34.93 26.21 2.37
N LYS A 353 34.54 26.59 1.15
CA LYS A 353 34.63 25.73 -0.03
C LYS A 353 36.10 25.34 -0.28
N VAL A 354 36.60 24.33 0.43
CA VAL A 354 37.97 23.85 0.30
C VAL A 354 37.99 22.97 -0.94
N LYS A 355 38.41 23.57 -2.05
CA LYS A 355 38.84 22.81 -3.22
C LYS A 355 40.15 22.10 -2.84
N GLY A 356 40.05 20.80 -2.61
CA GLY A 356 41.19 19.89 -2.53
C GLY A 356 41.65 19.60 -1.10
N LEU A 357 41.12 18.54 -0.51
CA LEU A 357 41.80 17.84 0.58
C LEU A 357 41.35 16.37 0.63
N THR A 358 41.90 15.58 -0.29
CA THR A 358 41.95 14.12 -0.18
C THR A 358 43.32 13.75 0.37
N ALA A 359 43.46 13.70 1.70
CA ALA A 359 44.45 12.85 2.38
C ALA A 359 44.28 12.94 3.90
N MET A 360 44.37 11.78 4.54
CA MET A 360 44.46 11.51 5.98
C MET A 360 43.18 11.05 6.68
N VAL A 361 42.81 9.81 6.39
CA VAL A 361 42.22 8.92 7.40
C VAL A 361 43.11 7.68 7.45
N ALA A 362 44.03 7.65 8.42
CA ALA A 362 44.73 6.44 8.81
C ALA A 362 43.86 5.78 9.89
N THR A 363 43.08 4.78 9.50
CA THR A 363 42.43 3.85 10.42
C THR A 363 43.44 2.81 10.84
N ASP A 364 43.78 2.78 12.12
CA ASP A 364 44.55 1.70 12.73
C ASP A 364 43.68 0.42 12.78
N PRO A 365 43.99 -0.61 11.97
CA PRO A 365 43.18 -1.82 11.87
C PRO A 365 43.14 -2.63 13.18
N GLU A 366 44.12 -2.43 14.07
CA GLU A 366 44.22 -3.14 15.33
C GLU A 366 43.19 -2.64 16.36
N ALA A 367 42.90 -1.34 16.35
CA ALA A 367 41.87 -0.73 17.19
C ALA A 367 40.45 -1.15 16.77
N MET A 368 40.19 -1.34 15.47
CA MET A 368 38.89 -1.86 14.99
C MET A 368 38.70 -3.34 15.32
N ALA A 369 39.76 -4.15 15.25
CA ALA A 369 39.71 -5.56 15.63
C ALA A 369 39.44 -5.74 17.12
N ALA A 370 40.03 -4.90 17.98
CA ALA A 370 39.81 -4.93 19.43
C ALA A 370 38.38 -4.54 19.83
N ALA A 371 37.78 -3.55 19.15
CA ALA A 371 36.39 -3.15 19.38
C ALA A 371 35.38 -4.22 18.94
N ALA A 372 35.66 -4.92 17.83
CA ALA A 372 34.83 -6.02 17.35
C ALA A 372 34.89 -7.25 18.28
N ALA A 373 36.06 -7.54 18.87
CA ALA A 373 36.23 -8.63 19.83
C ALA A 373 35.49 -8.37 21.16
N ALA A 374 35.47 -7.11 21.63
CA ALA A 374 34.76 -6.74 22.85
C ALA A 374 33.22 -6.80 22.70
N ALA A 375 32.69 -6.58 21.51
CA ALA A 375 31.25 -6.69 21.24
C ALA A 375 30.73 -8.14 21.24
N ALA A 376 31.60 -9.10 20.86
CA ALA A 376 31.25 -10.52 20.71
C ALA A 376 30.98 -11.26 22.04
N ASP A 377 31.51 -10.76 23.17
CA ASP A 377 31.48 -11.45 24.47
C ASP A 377 30.22 -11.13 25.31
N SER A 378 29.32 -10.26 24.83
CA SER A 378 28.22 -9.71 25.62
C SER A 378 26.91 -10.54 25.68
N GLY A 379 26.87 -11.75 25.11
CA GLY A 379 25.81 -12.73 25.38
C GLY A 379 24.36 -12.31 25.03
N GLN A 380 24.14 -11.23 24.26
CA GLN A 380 22.83 -10.82 23.75
C GLN A 380 22.47 -11.60 22.47
N LEU A 381 22.13 -12.87 22.66
CA LEU A 381 21.61 -13.74 21.61
C LEU A 381 20.30 -13.11 21.08
N TRP A 382 20.35 -12.60 19.84
CA TRP A 382 19.29 -11.92 19.06
C TRP A 382 19.05 -10.41 19.31
N GLY A 383 19.72 -9.78 20.27
CA GLY A 383 19.55 -8.34 20.57
C GLY A 383 20.66 -7.41 20.06
N GLY A 384 21.81 -7.96 19.64
CA GLY A 384 23.03 -7.19 19.40
C GLY A 384 23.59 -7.23 17.97
N VAL A 385 22.82 -7.67 16.97
CA VAL A 385 23.31 -7.61 15.58
C VAL A 385 23.25 -6.16 15.12
N VAL A 386 24.40 -5.47 15.21
CA VAL A 386 24.62 -4.18 14.56
C VAL A 386 24.75 -4.45 13.07
N TRP A 387 23.63 -4.38 12.36
CA TRP A 387 23.63 -4.30 10.91
C TRP A 387 24.27 -2.95 10.58
N GLY A 388 25.45 -2.94 9.96
CA GLY A 388 26.25 -1.72 9.76
C GLY A 388 25.48 -0.56 9.13
N ASP A 389 26.05 0.63 9.22
CA ASP A 389 25.43 1.89 8.82
C ASP A 389 24.82 1.80 7.41
N PHE A 390 23.49 1.93 7.33
CA PHE A 390 22.75 1.80 6.09
C PHE A 390 23.05 2.96 5.15
N ASP A 391 23.86 2.69 4.15
CA ASP A 391 24.36 3.71 3.24
C ASP A 391 23.23 4.27 2.35
N LEU A 392 23.08 5.60 2.38
CA LEU A 392 22.11 6.32 1.56
C LEU A 392 22.40 6.17 0.07
N ASP A 393 23.68 6.13 -0.33
CA ASP A 393 24.07 5.97 -1.73
C ASP A 393 23.62 4.60 -2.24
N PHE A 394 23.84 3.55 -1.43
CA PHE A 394 23.33 2.22 -1.70
C PHE A 394 21.80 2.17 -1.82
N ALA A 395 21.08 2.86 -0.92
CA ALA A 395 19.63 2.93 -0.96
C ALA A 395 19.12 3.56 -2.27
N VAL A 396 19.74 4.65 -2.71
CA VAL A 396 19.44 5.31 -3.99
C VAL A 396 19.76 4.38 -5.16
N ASP A 397 20.96 3.80 -5.21
CA ASP A 397 21.40 2.91 -6.28
C ASP A 397 20.48 1.69 -6.43
N LEU A 398 20.09 1.06 -5.31
CA LEU A 398 19.19 -0.09 -5.33
C LEU A 398 17.79 0.29 -5.81
N MET A 399 17.25 1.43 -5.37
CA MET A 399 15.95 1.91 -5.81
C MET A 399 15.96 2.33 -7.29
N GLU A 400 17.05 2.94 -7.77
CA GLU A 400 17.25 3.20 -9.19
C GLU A 400 17.36 1.91 -10.00
N TYR A 401 18.07 0.91 -9.48
CA TYR A 401 18.14 -0.40 -10.10
C TYR A 401 16.75 -1.03 -10.21
N VAL A 402 15.94 -1.01 -9.15
CA VAL A 402 14.54 -1.52 -9.17
C VAL A 402 13.70 -0.78 -10.20
N LYS A 403 13.85 0.54 -10.30
CA LYS A 403 13.22 1.36 -11.35
C LYS A 403 13.69 0.92 -12.74
N SER A 404 15.00 0.69 -12.94
CA SER A 404 15.59 0.23 -14.21
C SER A 404 15.18 -1.19 -14.61
N GLN A 405 15.01 -2.09 -13.62
CA GLN A 405 14.52 -3.45 -13.86
C GLN A 405 13.10 -3.44 -14.37
N SER A 406 12.28 -2.56 -13.81
CA SER A 406 10.91 -2.35 -14.27
C SER A 406 10.91 -1.96 -15.76
N TYR A 407 11.80 -1.06 -16.19
CA TYR A 407 12.00 -0.76 -17.62
C TYR A 407 12.48 -1.95 -18.46
N ARG A 408 13.43 -2.76 -17.96
CA ARG A 408 14.05 -3.81 -18.77
C ARG A 408 13.15 -5.03 -18.96
N ARG A 409 12.38 -5.42 -17.94
CA ARG A 409 11.37 -6.48 -18.05
C ARG A 409 10.32 -6.16 -19.13
N GLU A 410 10.12 -4.88 -19.47
CA GLU A 410 9.19 -4.43 -20.51
C GLU A 410 9.75 -4.52 -21.93
N LEU A 411 11.04 -4.23 -22.11
CA LEU A 411 11.66 -4.11 -23.44
C LEU A 411 12.10 -5.46 -24.02
N GLY A 412 12.48 -6.42 -23.16
CA GLY A 412 13.08 -7.69 -23.62
C GLY A 412 12.11 -8.86 -23.70
N GLU A 413 11.23 -9.02 -22.70
CA GLU A 413 10.47 -10.26 -22.54
C GLU A 413 9.14 -9.98 -21.86
N ALA A 414 8.09 -9.71 -22.64
CA ALA A 414 6.74 -9.99 -22.14
C ALA A 414 6.76 -11.41 -21.59
N SER A 415 6.60 -11.55 -20.26
CA SER A 415 6.67 -12.82 -19.56
C SER A 415 5.92 -13.88 -20.38
N PRO A 416 6.46 -15.09 -20.57
CA PRO A 416 5.77 -16.14 -21.32
C PRO A 416 4.31 -16.33 -20.87
N ALA A 417 4.00 -16.06 -19.59
CA ALA A 417 2.64 -16.06 -19.05
C ALA A 417 1.74 -14.97 -19.68
N VAL A 418 2.26 -13.75 -19.86
CA VAL A 418 1.55 -12.64 -20.56
C VAL A 418 1.32 -13.02 -22.02
N ARG A 419 2.30 -13.65 -22.69
CA ARG A 419 2.13 -14.14 -24.07
C ARG A 419 1.10 -15.27 -24.18
N ARG A 420 0.95 -16.09 -23.13
CA ARG A 420 0.00 -17.21 -23.07
C ARG A 420 -1.42 -16.79 -22.64
N GLY A 421 -1.65 -15.51 -22.34
CA GLY A 421 -2.94 -15.04 -21.83
C GLY A 421 -3.30 -15.62 -20.45
N GLU A 422 -2.31 -16.14 -19.72
CA GLU A 422 -2.51 -16.57 -18.34
C GLU A 422 -2.75 -15.31 -17.50
N ALA A 423 -3.89 -15.28 -16.79
CA ALA A 423 -4.22 -14.18 -15.91
C ALA A 423 -3.08 -14.00 -14.89
N PHE A 424 -2.30 -12.93 -15.07
CA PHE A 424 -1.27 -12.57 -14.10
C PHE A 424 -1.99 -12.26 -12.77
N PRO A 425 -1.60 -12.87 -11.65
CA PRO A 425 -2.21 -12.56 -10.37
C PRO A 425 -1.95 -11.08 -10.04
N TRP A 426 -2.98 -10.26 -10.19
CA TRP A 426 -2.90 -8.80 -10.06
C TRP A 426 -2.45 -8.28 -8.69
N TRP A 427 -2.43 -9.14 -7.67
CA TRP A 427 -1.86 -8.83 -6.36
C TRP A 427 -0.32 -8.88 -6.33
N ASP A 428 0.36 -9.43 -7.35
CA ASP A 428 1.82 -9.41 -7.48
C ASP A 428 2.34 -8.09 -8.12
N SER A 429 1.50 -7.04 -8.20
CA SER A 429 1.87 -5.73 -8.77
C SER A 429 2.71 -4.86 -7.83
N GLU A 430 2.96 -5.33 -6.61
CA GLU A 430 3.77 -4.62 -5.64
C GLU A 430 5.22 -4.54 -6.12
N ILE A 431 5.88 -3.42 -5.83
CA ILE A 431 7.28 -3.23 -6.23
C ILE A 431 8.13 -4.09 -5.30
N THR A 432 8.69 -5.14 -5.88
CA THR A 432 9.41 -6.19 -5.16
C THR A 432 10.90 -5.90 -5.09
N MET A 433 11.52 -6.38 -4.01
CA MET A 433 12.96 -6.47 -3.89
C MET A 433 13.50 -7.35 -5.04
N PRO A 434 14.55 -6.93 -5.76
CA PRO A 434 15.11 -7.74 -6.83
C PRO A 434 15.76 -8.99 -6.26
N PHE A 435 15.73 -10.09 -7.01
CA PHE A 435 16.33 -11.33 -6.58
C PHE A 435 17.86 -11.26 -6.66
N ARG A 436 18.53 -12.06 -5.84
CA ARG A 436 20.00 -12.23 -5.90
C ARG A 436 20.44 -12.63 -7.30
N THR A 437 19.73 -13.57 -7.93
CA THR A 437 20.01 -14.05 -9.28
C THR A 437 19.86 -12.95 -10.32
N ASP A 438 18.82 -12.11 -10.22
CA ASP A 438 18.62 -10.97 -11.13
C ASP A 438 19.77 -9.95 -11.01
N LEU A 439 20.15 -9.60 -9.78
CA LEU A 439 21.28 -8.70 -9.52
C LEU A 439 22.61 -9.27 -10.06
N LEU A 440 22.87 -10.56 -9.85
CA LEU A 440 24.09 -11.21 -10.34
C LEU A 440 24.11 -11.32 -11.87
N ALA A 441 22.98 -11.63 -12.50
CA ALA A 441 22.85 -11.67 -13.96
C ALA A 441 23.19 -10.31 -14.59
N ASP A 442 22.83 -9.23 -13.90
CA ASP A 442 23.11 -7.85 -14.30
C ASP A 442 24.46 -7.31 -13.81
N ARG A 443 25.31 -8.18 -13.27
CA ARG A 443 26.64 -7.85 -12.74
C ARG A 443 26.61 -6.80 -11.61
N GLN A 444 25.51 -6.70 -10.88
CA GLN A 444 25.35 -5.82 -9.71
C GLN A 444 25.90 -6.47 -8.43
N THR A 445 27.13 -6.99 -8.49
CA THR A 445 27.77 -7.69 -7.36
C THR A 445 27.94 -6.78 -6.15
N LYS A 446 28.19 -5.48 -6.35
CA LYS A 446 28.28 -4.48 -5.27
C LYS A 446 26.98 -4.37 -4.47
N LEU A 447 25.82 -4.34 -5.15
CA LEU A 447 24.53 -4.30 -4.48
C LEU A 447 24.28 -5.58 -3.70
N VAL A 448 24.60 -6.75 -4.26
CA VAL A 448 24.45 -8.05 -3.56
C VAL A 448 25.27 -8.09 -2.27
N LEU A 449 26.55 -7.70 -2.33
CA LEU A 449 27.43 -7.69 -1.16
C LEU A 449 26.92 -6.75 -0.07
N LYS A 450 26.50 -5.53 -0.44
CA LYS A 450 25.89 -4.59 0.51
C LYS A 450 24.56 -5.09 1.09
N ILE A 451 23.73 -5.74 0.28
CA ILE A 451 22.48 -6.35 0.79
C ILE A 451 22.80 -7.41 1.85
N GLU A 452 23.80 -8.26 1.61
CA GLU A 452 24.24 -9.28 2.56
C GLU A 452 24.82 -8.65 3.84
N GLU A 453 25.62 -7.59 3.70
CA GLU A 453 26.17 -6.79 4.82
C GLU A 453 25.06 -6.17 5.69
N TYR A 454 23.99 -5.67 5.07
CA TYR A 454 22.82 -5.10 5.76
C TYR A 454 21.80 -6.14 6.24
N GLY A 455 22.19 -7.40 6.39
CA GLY A 455 21.34 -8.44 6.95
C GLY A 455 20.37 -9.10 5.99
N GLY A 456 20.71 -9.07 4.71
CA GLY A 456 20.02 -9.80 3.66
C GLY A 456 18.84 -9.06 3.05
N PHE A 457 18.28 -9.69 2.01
CA PHE A 457 17.27 -9.10 1.13
C PHE A 457 16.00 -8.70 1.86
N GLU A 458 15.56 -9.47 2.86
CA GLU A 458 14.36 -9.15 3.63
C GLU A 458 14.52 -7.87 4.45
N ASN A 459 15.65 -7.69 5.12
CA ASN A 459 15.88 -6.53 5.97
C ASN A 459 15.96 -5.25 5.13
N VAL A 460 16.70 -5.30 4.02
CA VAL A 460 16.80 -4.19 3.06
C VAL A 460 15.44 -3.86 2.47
N ALA A 461 14.67 -4.87 2.05
CA ALA A 461 13.32 -4.67 1.52
C ALA A 461 12.41 -3.97 2.53
N ARG A 462 12.44 -4.37 3.80
CA ARG A 462 11.64 -3.74 4.86
C ARG A 462 12.04 -2.27 5.08
N ARG A 463 13.35 -1.96 5.08
CA ARG A 463 13.87 -0.59 5.25
C ARG A 463 13.44 0.32 4.10
N LEU A 464 13.52 -0.17 2.86
CA LEU A 464 13.14 0.56 1.64
C LEU A 464 11.65 0.43 1.27
N GLN A 465 10.87 -0.27 2.10
CA GLN A 465 9.44 -0.52 1.88
C GLN A 465 9.14 -1.19 0.53
N LEU A 466 10.04 -2.08 0.14
CA LEU A 466 9.88 -3.00 -0.98
C LEU A 466 9.27 -4.30 -0.48
N VAL A 467 8.56 -4.98 -1.36
CA VAL A 467 7.97 -6.27 -1.03
C VAL A 467 9.01 -7.36 -1.21
N TYR A 468 9.29 -8.08 -0.13
CA TYR A 468 10.19 -9.22 -0.17
C TYR A 468 9.40 -10.49 -0.48
N GLU A 469 9.63 -11.07 -1.65
CA GLU A 469 9.22 -12.43 -1.94
C GLU A 469 10.42 -13.37 -1.82
N ASP A 470 10.36 -14.31 -0.89
CA ASP A 470 11.33 -15.39 -0.85
C ASP A 470 10.99 -16.42 -1.94
N ARG A 471 11.56 -16.21 -3.13
CA ARG A 471 11.33 -17.07 -4.29
C ARG A 471 11.94 -18.44 -4.09
N ASP A 472 13.07 -18.54 -3.40
CA ASP A 472 13.68 -19.82 -3.07
C ASP A 472 12.74 -20.61 -2.18
N LEU A 473 12.13 -20.00 -1.15
CA LEU A 473 11.10 -20.66 -0.36
C LEU A 473 9.84 -20.99 -1.17
N LYS A 474 9.42 -20.11 -2.09
CA LYS A 474 8.22 -20.30 -2.94
C LYS A 474 8.45 -21.44 -3.94
N GLU A 475 9.63 -21.53 -4.51
CA GLU A 475 10.06 -22.58 -5.44
C GLU A 475 10.30 -23.89 -4.72
N LEU A 476 10.96 -23.88 -3.55
CA LEU A 476 11.12 -25.04 -2.69
C LEU A 476 9.76 -25.58 -2.22
N ARG A 477 8.80 -24.70 -1.90
CA ARG A 477 7.40 -25.07 -1.63
C ARG A 477 6.71 -25.66 -2.86
N ARG A 478 6.96 -25.12 -4.08
CA ARG A 478 6.42 -25.69 -5.33
C ARG A 478 7.00 -27.06 -5.63
N LEU A 479 8.30 -27.24 -5.45
CA LEU A 479 9.01 -28.51 -5.62
C LEU A 479 8.52 -29.53 -4.61
N HIS A 480 8.39 -29.17 -3.33
CA HIS A 480 7.81 -30.03 -2.30
C HIS A 480 6.36 -30.39 -2.59
N ALA A 481 5.54 -29.45 -3.08
CA ALA A 481 4.16 -29.73 -3.47
C ALA A 481 4.09 -30.69 -4.68
N SER A 482 4.96 -30.50 -5.67
CA SER A 482 5.07 -31.39 -6.83
C SER A 482 5.52 -32.80 -6.43
N ALA A 483 6.55 -32.91 -5.59
CA ALA A 483 7.04 -34.18 -5.05
C ALA A 483 5.96 -34.90 -4.24
N ALA A 484 5.18 -34.18 -3.43
CA ALA A 484 4.06 -34.76 -2.68
C ALA A 484 2.94 -35.30 -3.59
N ILE A 485 2.65 -34.61 -4.71
CA ILE A 485 1.69 -35.08 -5.72
C ILE A 485 2.21 -36.36 -6.40
N GLN A 486 3.48 -36.38 -6.81
CA GLN A 486 4.09 -37.55 -7.44
C GLN A 486 4.11 -38.75 -6.49
N TYR A 487 4.44 -38.55 -5.21
CA TYR A 487 4.41 -39.60 -4.19
C TYR A 487 3.00 -40.17 -3.99
N ARG A 488 1.97 -39.31 -3.91
CA ARG A 488 0.57 -39.76 -3.81
C ARG A 488 0.15 -40.57 -5.05
N ALA A 489 0.54 -40.12 -6.24
CA ALA A 489 0.25 -40.84 -7.49
C ALA A 489 0.98 -42.19 -7.55
N ALA A 490 2.23 -42.28 -7.07
CA ALA A 490 2.96 -43.54 -6.98
C ALA A 490 2.31 -44.51 -5.97
N ARG A 491 1.95 -44.02 -4.79
CA ARG A 491 1.26 -44.83 -3.76
C ARG A 491 -0.10 -45.32 -4.24
N ALA A 492 -0.88 -44.49 -4.93
CA ALA A 492 -2.16 -44.89 -5.51
C ALA A 492 -1.98 -46.02 -6.55
N ARG A 493 -0.92 -45.95 -7.38
CA ARG A 493 -0.58 -47.02 -8.33
C ARG A 493 -0.21 -48.33 -7.62
N GLN A 494 0.59 -48.27 -6.55
CA GLN A 494 0.94 -49.46 -5.77
C GLN A 494 -0.29 -50.12 -5.11
N LEU A 495 -1.19 -49.32 -4.55
CA LEU A 495 -2.44 -49.84 -3.98
C LEU A 495 -3.33 -50.49 -5.05
N SER A 496 -3.42 -49.89 -6.24
CA SER A 496 -4.16 -50.46 -7.36
C SER A 496 -3.60 -51.82 -7.79
N ILE A 497 -2.27 -51.97 -7.86
CA ILE A 497 -1.61 -53.24 -8.20
C ILE A 497 -1.89 -54.28 -7.11
N GLY A 498 -1.79 -53.89 -5.83
CA GLY A 498 -2.10 -54.78 -4.71
C GLY A 498 -3.55 -55.28 -4.73
N MET A 499 -4.52 -54.42 -5.07
CA MET A 499 -5.93 -54.82 -5.20
C MET A 499 -6.17 -55.76 -6.39
N GLN A 500 -5.47 -55.57 -7.52
CA GLN A 500 -5.55 -56.48 -8.66
C GLN A 500 -4.97 -57.86 -8.34
N GLN A 501 -3.84 -57.92 -7.62
CA GLN A 501 -3.24 -59.18 -7.17
C GLN A 501 -4.15 -59.90 -6.17
N ALA A 502 -4.74 -59.17 -5.21
CA ALA A 502 -5.69 -59.75 -4.25
C ALA A 502 -6.93 -60.34 -4.93
N ASN A 503 -7.44 -59.69 -5.98
CA ASN A 503 -8.60 -60.19 -6.73
C ASN A 503 -8.26 -61.32 -7.73
N GLY A 504 -7.03 -61.37 -8.25
CA GLY A 504 -6.58 -62.38 -9.20
C GLY A 504 -6.30 -63.76 -8.59
N VAL A 505 -6.10 -63.84 -7.26
CA VAL A 505 -5.87 -65.12 -6.55
C VAL A 505 -7.18 -65.90 -6.35
N SER A 506 -8.34 -65.28 -6.54
CA SER A 506 -9.65 -65.91 -6.32
C SER A 506 -10.21 -66.69 -7.53
N SER A 507 -9.55 -66.65 -8.70
CA SER A 507 -10.09 -67.22 -9.94
C SER A 507 -9.40 -68.51 -10.44
N SER A 508 -8.44 -69.08 -9.71
CA SER A 508 -7.71 -70.30 -10.13
C SER A 508 -8.19 -71.61 -9.49
N GLY A 509 -9.44 -71.66 -9.01
CA GLY A 509 -9.99 -72.82 -8.28
C GLY A 509 -11.36 -73.30 -8.76
N SER A 510 -11.56 -73.49 -10.08
CA SER A 510 -12.71 -74.27 -10.56
C SER A 510 -12.49 -74.80 -11.99
N SER A 511 -11.60 -75.76 -12.15
CA SER A 511 -11.57 -76.65 -13.32
C SER A 511 -10.88 -77.96 -12.96
N ASN A 512 -11.63 -78.91 -12.39
CA ASN A 512 -11.37 -80.34 -12.57
C ASN A 512 -12.49 -81.17 -11.93
N SER A 513 -13.43 -81.62 -12.74
CA SER A 513 -14.11 -82.92 -12.65
C SER A 513 -15.24 -83.00 -13.67
N SER A 514 -14.89 -83.27 -14.92
CA SER A 514 -15.83 -83.80 -15.91
C SER A 514 -15.26 -85.13 -16.39
N SER A 515 -15.62 -86.18 -15.67
CA SER A 515 -15.32 -87.57 -15.97
C SER A 515 -15.99 -87.97 -17.28
N SER A 516 -15.20 -88.42 -18.26
CA SER A 516 -15.73 -89.10 -19.44
C SER A 516 -16.18 -90.51 -19.05
N PHE A 517 -17.48 -90.73 -19.04
CA PHE A 517 -18.07 -92.06 -19.10
C PHE A 517 -17.93 -92.58 -20.53
N ARG A 518 -17.13 -93.63 -20.72
CA ARG A 518 -17.16 -94.51 -21.90
C ARG A 518 -17.54 -95.90 -21.39
N SER A 519 -18.69 -96.40 -21.84
CA SER A 519 -19.04 -97.81 -21.76
C SER A 519 -19.67 -98.23 -23.10
N SER A 520 -19.11 -99.34 -23.60
CA SER A 520 -19.59 -100.38 -24.52
C SER A 520 -20.91 -100.20 -25.27
#